data_AF-A0AAQ3MBR5-F1
#
_entry.id   AF-A0AAQ3MBR5-F1
#
_cell.length_a   1.000
_cell.length_b   1.000
_cell.length_c   1.000
_cell.angle_alpha   90.00
_cell.angle_beta   90.00
_cell.angle_gamma   90.00
#
_symmetry.space_group_name_H-M   'P 1'
#
loop_
_entity.id
_entity.type
_entity.pdbx_description
1 polymer ?
#
loop_
_entity_poly.entity_id
_entity_poly.type
_entity_poly.pdbx_seq_one_letter_code
_entity_poly.pdbx_strand_id
1 'polypeptide(L)'
;MKQYRSVILLATRATVAVAELFRKNDQLQALVYRGPASCAPGDPNGCSELAAKLLESSPSKINVTFGGPNEALGITSQTLKDFDFYVQPGGGDWAASWDDVKHYAPAIQDYVTNGGRYIGFCVGAYLAGPELGYNLLPKGDRIAREVEQDGAQVKGEEDTIIQVDWTYFSGNRKGKTYKKQWIYFQDGAVILPKKDSPAKVLGRYSSNDNVAASLSQYGDGWVGLTGPHPEATKDWYNDPDHAPIHNPQGVHFDIGYDFVEAIVGIGGGVEDCDN
;
A
#
# COMPACT_ATOMS: atom_id res chain seq x y z
N MET A 1 17.21 -69.79 -35.62
CA MET A 1 18.20 -68.84 -35.03
C MET A 1 18.32 -67.69 -36.03
N LYS A 2 18.01 -66.42 -35.79
CA LYS A 2 17.76 -65.59 -34.60
C LYS A 2 16.69 -64.55 -35.00
N GLN A 3 15.87 -64.20 -34.03
CA GLN A 3 14.75 -63.26 -34.06
C GLN A 3 15.29 -61.82 -34.17
N TYR A 4 14.97 -61.08 -35.24
CA TYR A 4 15.23 -59.64 -35.31
C TYR A 4 14.07 -58.90 -34.64
N ARG A 5 14.34 -58.40 -33.43
CA ARG A 5 13.44 -57.52 -32.69
C ARG A 5 13.44 -56.14 -33.33
N SER A 6 12.24 -55.66 -33.63
CA SER A 6 11.94 -54.28 -33.99
C SER A 6 12.48 -53.30 -32.94
N VAL A 7 13.23 -52.29 -33.37
CA VAL A 7 13.47 -51.09 -32.58
C VAL A 7 12.47 -50.04 -33.05
N ILE A 8 11.39 -49.90 -32.29
CA ILE A 8 10.49 -48.76 -32.37
C ILE A 8 11.25 -47.58 -31.75
N LEU A 9 11.61 -46.60 -32.57
CA LEU A 9 12.15 -45.33 -32.10
C LEU A 9 11.00 -44.53 -31.46
N LEU A 10 10.96 -44.48 -30.12
CA LEU A 10 10.10 -43.55 -29.39
C LEU A 10 10.60 -42.12 -29.68
N ALA A 11 9.93 -41.40 -30.59
CA ALA A 11 9.95 -39.95 -30.58
C ALA A 11 9.00 -39.51 -29.46
N THR A 12 9.53 -39.18 -28.29
CA THR A 12 8.71 -38.59 -27.23
C THR A 12 9.53 -37.55 -26.46
N ARG A 13 8.92 -36.36 -26.36
CA ARG A 13 9.24 -35.27 -25.42
C ARG A 13 10.43 -34.38 -25.79
N ALA A 14 10.22 -33.49 -26.77
CA ALA A 14 10.99 -32.26 -26.87
C ALA A 14 10.11 -30.99 -26.98
N THR A 15 8.83 -31.07 -26.60
CA THR A 15 7.88 -29.94 -26.73
C THR A 15 7.32 -29.42 -25.41
N VAL A 16 7.74 -29.94 -24.25
CA VAL A 16 7.24 -29.46 -22.93
C VAL A 16 8.22 -28.52 -22.22
N ALA A 17 9.50 -28.51 -22.61
CA ALA A 17 10.53 -27.77 -21.87
C ALA A 17 10.65 -26.26 -22.19
N VAL A 18 9.81 -25.71 -23.07
CA VAL A 18 9.84 -24.27 -23.42
C VAL A 18 8.67 -23.49 -22.80
N ALA A 19 7.64 -24.18 -22.31
CA ALA A 19 6.50 -23.55 -21.62
C ALA A 19 6.75 -23.30 -20.12
N GLU A 20 7.76 -23.93 -19.52
CA GLU A 20 8.12 -23.77 -18.10
C GLU A 20 9.03 -22.56 -17.81
N LEU A 21 9.47 -21.82 -18.84
CA LEU A 21 10.37 -20.66 -18.68
C LEU A 21 9.64 -19.31 -18.56
N PHE A 22 8.31 -19.30 -18.56
CA PHE A 22 7.50 -18.09 -18.31
C PHE A 22 6.36 -18.36 -17.34
N ARG A 23 6.65 -19.06 -16.23
CA ARG A 23 5.78 -18.90 -15.07
C ARG A 23 6.03 -17.49 -14.55
N LYS A 24 5.12 -16.56 -14.85
CA LYS A 24 5.01 -15.26 -14.15
C LYS A 24 5.24 -15.59 -12.68
N ASN A 25 6.25 -14.98 -12.05
CA ASN A 25 6.61 -15.25 -10.66
C ASN A 25 5.30 -15.31 -9.86
N ASP A 26 4.96 -16.45 -9.23
CA ASP A 26 3.69 -16.60 -8.49
C ASP A 26 3.61 -15.63 -7.29
N GLN A 27 4.73 -14.95 -6.98
CA GLN A 27 4.86 -13.93 -5.95
C GLN A 27 4.43 -12.55 -6.47
N LEU A 28 3.56 -11.89 -5.71
CA LEU A 28 3.07 -10.55 -5.99
C LEU A 28 4.21 -9.55 -6.12
N GLN A 29 4.08 -8.60 -7.06
CA GLN A 29 5.09 -7.59 -7.37
C GLN A 29 4.57 -6.19 -7.02
N ALA A 30 5.37 -5.39 -6.32
CA ALA A 30 5.10 -3.99 -6.04
C ALA A 30 6.19 -3.08 -6.62
N LEU A 31 5.76 -2.02 -7.31
CA LEU A 31 6.62 -0.90 -7.66
C LEU A 31 6.44 0.19 -6.59
N VAL A 32 7.47 0.39 -5.77
CA VAL A 32 7.48 1.42 -4.73
C VAL A 32 8.15 2.67 -5.26
N TYR A 33 7.46 3.81 -5.20
CA TYR A 33 8.05 5.09 -5.58
C TYR A 33 9.23 5.42 -4.66
N ARG A 34 10.37 5.79 -5.25
CA ARG A 34 11.53 6.36 -4.55
C ARG A 34 12.02 7.61 -5.29
N GLY A 35 11.97 8.74 -4.62
CA GLY A 35 12.31 10.03 -5.21
C GLY A 35 11.98 11.22 -4.31
N PRO A 36 12.01 12.45 -4.86
CA PRO A 36 11.81 13.68 -4.08
C PRO A 36 10.49 13.75 -3.29
N ALA A 37 9.41 13.15 -3.80
CA ALA A 37 8.12 13.06 -3.10
C ALA A 37 8.05 11.93 -2.05
N SER A 38 9.21 11.49 -1.53
CA SER A 38 9.29 10.53 -0.42
C SER A 38 10.29 11.02 0.62
N CYS A 39 10.05 10.75 1.91
CA CYS A 39 10.95 11.19 2.96
C CYS A 39 12.26 10.38 2.93
N ALA A 40 13.40 11.08 3.00
CA ALA A 40 14.75 10.50 3.03
C ALA A 40 14.98 9.34 2.01
N PRO A 41 14.77 9.58 0.70
CA PRO A 41 14.84 8.51 -0.30
C PRO A 41 16.24 7.89 -0.36
N GLY A 42 16.31 6.56 -0.27
CA GLY A 42 17.58 5.81 -0.27
C GLY A 42 18.18 5.62 1.13
N ASP A 43 17.63 6.27 2.15
CA ASP A 43 17.98 5.97 3.55
C ASP A 43 17.29 4.67 4.00
N PRO A 44 17.95 3.77 4.74
CA PRO A 44 17.32 2.55 5.26
C PRO A 44 16.05 2.80 6.11
N ASN A 45 15.91 3.99 6.67
CA ASN A 45 14.77 4.47 7.46
C ASN A 45 13.92 5.49 6.68
N GLY A 46 14.16 5.67 5.39
CA GLY A 46 13.34 6.46 4.49
C GLY A 46 11.96 5.86 4.26
N CYS A 47 11.01 6.70 3.86
CA CYS A 47 9.61 6.30 3.71
C CYS A 47 9.44 5.20 2.65
N SER A 48 10.18 5.26 1.53
CA SER A 48 10.15 4.22 0.49
C SER A 48 10.66 2.88 1.02
N GLU A 49 11.77 2.91 1.75
CA GLU A 49 12.43 1.72 2.30
C GLU A 49 11.60 1.06 3.40
N LEU A 50 10.92 1.83 4.24
CA LEU A 50 10.04 1.27 5.26
C LEU A 50 8.75 0.71 4.66
N ALA A 51 8.15 1.38 3.67
CA ALA A 51 7.03 0.82 2.93
C ALA A 51 7.42 -0.51 2.24
N ALA A 52 8.61 -0.56 1.64
CA ALA A 52 9.16 -1.79 1.06
C ALA A 52 9.30 -2.90 2.10
N LYS A 53 9.95 -2.61 3.24
CA LYS A 53 10.10 -3.58 4.34
C LYS A 53 8.77 -4.12 4.82
N LEU A 54 7.74 -3.27 4.98
CA LEU A 54 6.40 -3.70 5.40
C LEU A 54 5.79 -4.69 4.40
N LEU A 55 5.90 -4.41 3.09
CA LEU A 55 5.39 -5.27 2.02
C LEU A 55 6.14 -6.61 1.94
N GLU A 56 7.46 -6.57 2.02
CA GLU A 56 8.33 -7.76 1.99
C GLU A 56 8.14 -8.63 3.24
N SER A 57 7.91 -8.01 4.40
CA SER A 57 7.72 -8.73 5.66
C SER A 57 6.27 -9.15 5.90
N SER A 58 5.32 -8.69 5.08
CA SER A 58 3.91 -9.09 5.14
C SER A 58 3.72 -10.61 4.98
N PRO A 59 2.57 -11.17 5.38
CA PRO A 59 2.24 -12.58 5.12
C PRO A 59 2.35 -12.99 3.64
N SER A 60 1.94 -12.12 2.71
CA SER A 60 2.03 -12.35 1.27
C SER A 60 3.44 -12.19 0.68
N LYS A 61 4.43 -11.70 1.46
CA LYS A 61 5.84 -11.58 1.06
C LYS A 61 5.98 -10.91 -0.30
N ILE A 62 5.42 -9.71 -0.46
CA ILE A 62 5.38 -9.03 -1.76
C ILE A 62 6.81 -8.68 -2.18
N ASN A 63 7.18 -9.02 -3.42
CA ASN A 63 8.48 -8.64 -3.96
C ASN A 63 8.45 -7.17 -4.38
N VAL A 64 9.44 -6.40 -3.93
CA VAL A 64 9.48 -4.96 -4.17
C VAL A 64 10.55 -4.61 -5.20
N THR A 65 10.21 -3.69 -6.09
CA THR A 65 11.16 -2.97 -6.93
C THR A 65 10.94 -1.47 -6.74
N PHE A 66 12.03 -0.70 -6.67
CA PHE A 66 11.92 0.76 -6.62
C PHE A 66 11.78 1.36 -8.02
N GLY A 67 10.92 2.36 -8.16
CA GLY A 67 10.74 3.15 -9.38
C GLY A 67 10.72 4.64 -9.09
N GLY A 68 11.22 5.46 -10.01
CA GLY A 68 11.36 6.90 -9.78
C GLY A 68 12.41 7.56 -10.67
N PRO A 69 12.67 8.87 -10.49
CA PRO A 69 13.53 9.66 -11.38
C PRO A 69 14.99 9.21 -11.40
N ASN A 70 15.49 8.55 -10.35
CA ASN A 70 16.85 8.05 -10.23
C ASN A 70 16.93 6.51 -10.20
N GLU A 71 15.82 5.84 -10.50
CA GLU A 71 15.74 4.38 -10.52
C GLU A 71 15.91 3.83 -11.93
N ALA A 72 16.24 2.54 -12.02
CA ALA A 72 16.29 1.84 -13.30
C ALA A 72 14.92 1.79 -14.00
N LEU A 73 13.83 1.82 -13.22
CA LEU A 73 12.46 1.82 -13.72
C LEU A 73 11.80 3.18 -13.52
N GLY A 74 11.34 3.79 -14.62
CA GLY A 74 10.46 4.96 -14.57
C GLY A 74 9.01 4.58 -14.32
N ILE A 75 8.22 5.49 -13.74
CA ILE A 75 6.78 5.30 -13.52
C ILE A 75 6.03 5.62 -14.82
N THR A 76 5.66 4.58 -15.57
CA THR A 76 4.96 4.69 -16.85
C THR A 76 3.88 3.62 -16.95
N SER A 77 2.86 3.81 -17.79
CA SER A 77 1.83 2.79 -18.03
C SER A 77 2.41 1.46 -18.50
N GLN A 78 3.56 1.47 -19.19
CA GLN A 78 4.19 0.23 -19.64
C GLN A 78 4.88 -0.49 -18.49
N THR A 79 5.64 0.23 -17.66
CA THR A 79 6.28 -0.32 -16.46
C THR A 79 5.24 -0.90 -15.51
N LEU A 80 4.17 -0.15 -15.24
CA LEU A 80 3.18 -0.50 -14.22
C LEU A 80 2.38 -1.78 -14.53
N LYS A 81 2.29 -2.20 -15.80
CA LYS A 81 1.62 -3.46 -16.19
C LYS A 81 2.30 -4.71 -15.64
N ASP A 82 3.58 -4.61 -15.30
CA ASP A 82 4.36 -5.74 -14.79
C ASP A 82 4.21 -5.89 -13.27
N PHE A 83 3.47 -4.99 -12.60
CA PHE A 83 3.30 -4.96 -11.14
C PHE A 83 1.84 -5.13 -10.73
N ASP A 84 1.62 -5.76 -9.57
CA ASP A 84 0.30 -5.91 -8.94
C ASP A 84 -0.06 -4.70 -8.08
N PHE A 85 0.96 -3.98 -7.59
CA PHE A 85 0.81 -2.78 -6.76
C PHE A 85 1.73 -1.65 -7.24
N TYR A 86 1.19 -0.43 -7.25
CA TYR A 86 1.97 0.80 -7.18
C TYR A 86 1.85 1.37 -5.77
N VAL A 87 2.98 1.73 -5.17
CA VAL A 87 3.02 2.19 -3.78
C VAL A 87 3.63 3.57 -3.75
N GLN A 88 2.84 4.55 -3.31
CA GLN A 88 3.31 5.90 -2.99
C GLN A 88 3.56 5.97 -1.47
N PRO A 89 4.80 6.13 -1.02
CA PRO A 89 5.14 6.21 0.39
C PRO A 89 4.77 7.58 0.98
N GLY A 90 5.06 7.75 2.28
CA GLY A 90 5.07 9.07 2.92
C GLY A 90 6.15 9.99 2.36
N GLY A 91 6.06 11.29 2.67
CA GLY A 91 6.86 12.35 2.09
C GLY A 91 6.92 13.57 2.98
N GLY A 92 7.49 14.66 2.46
CA GLY A 92 7.48 15.96 3.13
C GLY A 92 6.18 16.72 2.84
N ASP A 93 6.30 18.00 2.52
CA ASP A 93 5.15 18.85 2.17
C ASP A 93 4.33 18.24 1.01
N TRP A 94 3.01 18.16 1.18
CA TRP A 94 2.10 17.56 0.21
C TRP A 94 2.08 18.32 -1.13
N ALA A 95 2.03 19.65 -1.11
CA ALA A 95 1.96 20.44 -2.34
C ALA A 95 3.26 20.35 -3.14
N ALA A 96 4.41 20.43 -2.47
CA ALA A 96 5.72 20.22 -3.08
C ALA A 96 5.85 18.79 -3.64
N SER A 97 5.40 17.79 -2.88
CA SER A 97 5.39 16.39 -3.33
C SER A 97 4.53 16.21 -4.59
N TRP A 98 3.39 16.90 -4.69
CA TRP A 98 2.57 16.89 -5.90
C TRP A 98 3.29 17.51 -7.10
N ASP A 99 4.01 18.62 -6.91
CA ASP A 99 4.81 19.22 -7.98
C ASP A 99 5.86 18.27 -8.55
N ASP A 100 6.43 17.40 -7.71
CA ASP A 100 7.42 16.39 -8.10
C ASP A 100 6.84 15.16 -8.82
N VAL A 101 5.53 14.89 -8.71
CA VAL A 101 4.94 13.64 -9.21
C VAL A 101 3.74 13.82 -10.13
N LYS A 102 3.22 15.03 -10.30
CA LYS A 102 2.02 15.30 -11.12
C LYS A 102 2.13 14.80 -12.56
N HIS A 103 3.32 14.74 -13.13
CA HIS A 103 3.53 14.21 -14.47
C HIS A 103 3.31 12.69 -14.58
N TYR A 104 3.33 11.94 -13.47
CA TYR A 104 2.98 10.51 -13.46
C TYR A 104 1.48 10.25 -13.43
N ALA A 105 0.65 11.28 -13.18
CA ALA A 105 -0.79 11.10 -12.96
C ALA A 105 -1.51 10.34 -14.09
N PRO A 106 -1.28 10.62 -15.40
CA PRO A 106 -1.95 9.86 -16.45
C PRO A 106 -1.60 8.36 -16.43
N ALA A 107 -0.34 8.02 -16.14
CA ALA A 107 0.11 6.64 -16.08
C ALA A 107 -0.49 5.87 -14.89
N ILE A 108 -0.53 6.51 -13.72
CA ILE A 108 -1.08 5.91 -12.50
C ILE A 108 -2.60 5.78 -12.61
N GLN A 109 -3.30 6.79 -13.14
CA GLN A 109 -4.74 6.73 -13.39
C GLN A 109 -5.10 5.60 -14.34
N ASP A 110 -4.41 5.49 -15.48
CA ASP A 110 -4.59 4.40 -16.45
C ASP A 110 -4.34 3.03 -15.80
N TYR A 111 -3.24 2.89 -15.05
CA TYR A 111 -2.92 1.65 -14.34
C TYR A 111 -4.03 1.21 -13.37
N VAL A 112 -4.50 2.10 -12.48
CA VAL A 112 -5.55 1.76 -11.51
C VAL A 112 -6.88 1.51 -12.21
N THR A 113 -7.22 2.32 -13.23
CA THR A 113 -8.47 2.16 -13.99
C THR A 113 -8.56 0.77 -14.62
N ASN A 114 -7.44 0.20 -15.06
CA ASN A 114 -7.36 -1.11 -15.71
C ASN A 114 -7.05 -2.28 -14.75
N GLY A 115 -7.34 -2.15 -13.45
CA GLY A 115 -7.21 -3.24 -12.49
C GLY A 115 -5.98 -3.20 -11.59
N GLY A 116 -5.10 -2.22 -11.79
CA GLY A 116 -3.96 -1.96 -10.91
C GLY A 116 -4.39 -1.58 -9.50
N ARG A 117 -3.52 -1.86 -8.51
CA ARG A 117 -3.77 -1.48 -7.12
C ARG A 117 -2.82 -0.37 -6.68
N TYR A 118 -3.37 0.70 -6.12
CA TYR A 118 -2.63 1.81 -5.53
C TYR A 118 -2.59 1.66 -4.00
N ILE A 119 -1.41 1.82 -3.40
CA ILE A 119 -1.25 1.91 -1.95
C ILE A 119 -0.63 3.27 -1.62
N GLY A 120 -1.25 4.03 -0.72
CA GLY A 120 -0.79 5.34 -0.29
C GLY A 120 -0.60 5.42 1.22
N PHE A 121 0.61 5.77 1.67
CA PHE A 121 0.94 6.05 3.07
C PHE A 121 1.15 7.55 3.28
N CYS A 122 0.48 8.15 4.28
CA CYS A 122 0.61 9.58 4.62
C CYS A 122 0.49 10.51 3.39
N VAL A 123 1.59 11.13 2.91
CA VAL A 123 1.64 11.90 1.64
C VAL A 123 1.12 11.09 0.45
N GLY A 124 1.44 9.82 0.36
CA GLY A 124 0.85 8.94 -0.65
C GLY A 124 -0.66 8.77 -0.52
N ALA A 125 -1.23 8.89 0.69
CA ALA A 125 -2.67 8.98 0.84
C ALA A 125 -3.20 10.30 0.30
N TYR A 126 -2.62 11.45 0.69
CA TYR A 126 -2.99 12.76 0.16
C TYR A 126 -2.94 12.84 -1.38
N LEU A 127 -1.88 12.31 -1.98
CA LEU A 127 -1.69 12.26 -3.44
C LEU A 127 -2.74 11.42 -4.16
N ALA A 128 -3.52 10.58 -3.49
CA ALA A 128 -4.65 9.90 -4.12
C ALA A 128 -5.88 10.81 -4.30
N GLY A 129 -5.93 11.93 -3.59
CA GLY A 129 -7.06 12.86 -3.57
C GLY A 129 -7.31 13.58 -4.89
N PRO A 130 -8.48 14.24 -5.02
CA PRO A 130 -8.87 14.98 -6.23
C PRO A 130 -8.18 16.34 -6.38
N GLU A 131 -7.70 16.92 -5.27
CA GLU A 131 -7.01 18.20 -5.21
C GLU A 131 -5.54 17.91 -4.95
N LEU A 132 -4.62 18.51 -5.73
CA LEU A 132 -3.17 18.24 -5.61
C LEU A 132 -2.83 16.74 -5.56
N GLY A 133 -3.48 15.95 -6.43
CA GLY A 133 -3.35 14.51 -6.44
C GLY A 133 -3.84 13.85 -7.72
N TYR A 134 -3.67 12.54 -7.77
CA TYR A 134 -3.98 11.64 -8.88
C TYR A 134 -5.47 11.44 -9.11
N ASN A 135 -6.36 11.98 -8.27
CA ASN A 135 -7.82 11.86 -8.42
C ASN A 135 -8.29 10.39 -8.54
N LEU A 136 -7.81 9.56 -7.60
CA LEU A 136 -8.07 8.12 -7.54
C LEU A 136 -9.19 7.76 -6.54
N LEU A 137 -9.90 8.76 -6.02
CA LEU A 137 -11.01 8.51 -5.10
C LEU A 137 -12.35 8.35 -5.84
N PRO A 138 -13.32 7.62 -5.26
CA PRO A 138 -14.69 7.66 -5.72
C PRO A 138 -15.20 9.09 -5.81
N LYS A 139 -15.99 9.38 -6.84
CA LYS A 139 -16.49 10.75 -7.09
C LYS A 139 -17.22 11.30 -5.86
N GLY A 140 -16.70 12.39 -5.31
CA GLY A 140 -17.26 13.11 -4.16
C GLY A 140 -16.56 12.81 -2.84
N ASP A 141 -15.72 11.78 -2.78
CA ASP A 141 -14.81 11.55 -1.66
C ASP A 141 -13.66 12.56 -1.71
N ARG A 142 -13.13 12.92 -0.55
CA ARG A 142 -12.06 13.92 -0.40
C ARG A 142 -10.97 13.40 0.55
N ILE A 143 -9.85 14.12 0.57
CA ILE A 143 -8.83 13.97 1.61
C ILE A 143 -8.56 15.33 2.22
N ALA A 144 -8.31 15.33 3.53
CA ALA A 144 -7.89 16.49 4.28
C ALA A 144 -6.83 16.07 5.32
N ARG A 145 -6.34 17.04 6.08
CA ARG A 145 -5.35 16.81 7.14
C ARG A 145 -6.03 16.48 8.45
N GLU A 146 -5.68 15.38 9.11
CA GLU A 146 -6.32 14.99 10.38
C GLU A 146 -6.12 16.05 11.46
N VAL A 147 -4.96 16.68 11.52
CA VAL A 147 -4.62 17.68 12.56
C VAL A 147 -5.54 18.91 12.54
N GLU A 148 -6.11 19.21 11.37
CA GLU A 148 -7.04 20.32 11.14
C GLU A 148 -8.50 19.95 11.44
N GLN A 149 -8.81 18.68 11.71
CA GLN A 149 -10.17 18.24 11.92
C GLN A 149 -10.68 18.53 13.33
N ASP A 150 -11.99 18.73 13.43
CA ASP A 150 -12.68 18.84 14.71
C ASP A 150 -12.48 17.55 15.53
N GLY A 151 -12.15 17.70 16.82
CA GLY A 151 -11.92 16.57 17.72
C GLY A 151 -10.63 15.76 17.46
N ALA A 152 -9.74 16.19 16.55
CA ALA A 152 -8.47 15.51 16.33
C ALA A 152 -7.63 15.44 17.63
N GLN A 153 -7.03 14.28 17.88
CA GLN A 153 -6.19 14.04 19.07
C GLN A 153 -4.89 14.85 19.01
N VAL A 154 -4.30 14.93 17.81
CA VAL A 154 -3.05 15.63 17.52
C VAL A 154 -3.38 16.89 16.73
N LYS A 155 -2.65 17.98 16.99
CA LYS A 155 -2.89 19.31 16.40
C LYS A 155 -1.67 19.90 15.67
N GLY A 156 -0.57 19.16 15.63
CA GLY A 156 0.68 19.57 14.99
C GLY A 156 1.21 18.52 14.02
N GLU A 157 2.22 18.92 13.27
CA GLU A 157 2.83 18.14 12.18
C GLU A 157 4.01 17.28 12.66
N GLU A 158 4.43 17.46 13.91
CA GLU A 158 5.56 16.77 14.51
C GLU A 158 5.33 15.26 14.67
N ASP A 159 6.45 14.54 14.66
CA ASP A 159 6.52 13.11 14.93
C ASP A 159 5.88 12.76 16.27
N THR A 160 4.86 11.90 16.24
CA THR A 160 4.13 11.50 17.43
C THR A 160 3.43 10.16 17.23
N ILE A 161 2.53 9.83 18.16
CA ILE A 161 1.61 8.70 18.05
C ILE A 161 0.17 9.15 18.19
N ILE A 162 -0.71 8.47 17.47
CA ILE A 162 -2.16 8.68 17.53
C ILE A 162 -2.89 7.37 17.81
N GLN A 163 -4.09 7.44 18.39
CA GLN A 163 -4.93 6.27 18.59
C GLN A 163 -5.84 6.03 17.39
N VAL A 164 -5.90 4.76 16.95
CA VAL A 164 -6.84 4.29 15.94
C VAL A 164 -7.69 3.13 16.45
N ASP A 165 -8.94 3.12 16.00
CA ASP A 165 -9.84 1.98 16.08
C ASP A 165 -9.74 1.20 14.77
N TRP A 166 -9.17 -0.01 14.82
CA TRP A 166 -8.84 -0.79 13.63
C TRP A 166 -9.71 -2.04 13.50
N THR A 167 -10.42 -2.17 12.38
CA THR A 167 -11.17 -3.36 11.99
C THR A 167 -10.32 -4.19 11.05
N TYR A 168 -9.99 -5.42 11.47
CA TYR A 168 -9.14 -6.31 10.70
C TYR A 168 -9.92 -6.95 9.53
N PHE A 169 -9.29 -7.01 8.35
CA PHE A 169 -9.86 -7.63 7.14
C PHE A 169 -9.15 -8.93 6.73
N SER A 170 -8.07 -9.29 7.41
CA SER A 170 -7.24 -10.45 7.11
C SER A 170 -6.95 -11.33 8.34
N GLY A 171 -6.47 -12.54 8.07
CA GLY A 171 -6.01 -13.49 9.09
C GLY A 171 -7.05 -13.86 10.16
N ASN A 172 -6.57 -14.33 11.31
CA ASN A 172 -7.41 -14.81 12.42
C ASN A 172 -8.18 -13.71 13.15
N ARG A 173 -7.90 -12.44 12.84
CA ARG A 173 -8.57 -11.27 13.41
C ARG A 173 -9.66 -10.71 12.49
N LYS A 174 -9.79 -11.21 11.26
CA LYS A 174 -10.78 -10.76 10.27
C LYS A 174 -12.16 -10.58 10.89
N GLY A 175 -12.76 -9.41 10.66
CA GLY A 175 -14.07 -9.01 11.18
C GLY A 175 -14.06 -8.46 12.60
N LYS A 176 -12.92 -8.41 13.30
CA LYS A 176 -12.82 -7.86 14.67
C LYS A 176 -12.26 -6.45 14.66
N THR A 177 -12.84 -5.59 15.50
CA THR A 177 -12.35 -4.24 15.74
C THR A 177 -11.60 -4.15 17.06
N TYR A 178 -10.37 -3.64 17.01
CA TYR A 178 -9.53 -3.35 18.16
C TYR A 178 -9.48 -1.84 18.36
N LYS A 179 -9.86 -1.39 19.55
CA LYS A 179 -10.03 0.02 19.87
C LYS A 179 -8.75 0.62 20.44
N LYS A 180 -8.51 1.92 20.18
CA LYS A 180 -7.41 2.70 20.79
C LYS A 180 -6.02 2.06 20.65
N GLN A 181 -5.72 1.54 19.46
CA GLN A 181 -4.39 1.04 19.12
C GLN A 181 -3.48 2.21 18.78
N TRP A 182 -2.25 2.21 19.28
CA TRP A 182 -1.28 3.27 19.07
C TRP A 182 -0.45 3.03 17.82
N ILE A 183 -0.40 4.02 16.94
CA ILE A 183 0.34 3.99 15.68
C ILE A 183 1.13 5.29 15.51
N TYR A 184 2.26 5.22 14.80
CA TYR A 184 3.07 6.41 14.48
C TYR A 184 2.29 7.36 13.57
N PHE A 185 2.46 8.66 13.79
CA PHE A 185 1.72 9.71 13.12
C PHE A 185 2.58 10.96 12.92
N GLN A 186 2.52 11.51 11.71
CA GLN A 186 3.16 12.77 11.31
C GLN A 186 2.22 13.41 10.27
N ASP A 187 1.38 14.36 10.70
CA ASP A 187 0.40 15.04 9.85
C ASP A 187 -0.43 14.13 8.91
N GLY A 188 -0.87 12.97 9.40
CA GLY A 188 -1.50 11.95 8.58
C GLY A 188 -2.81 12.40 7.92
N ALA A 189 -3.07 11.88 6.73
CA ALA A 189 -4.30 12.12 5.98
C ALA A 189 -5.55 11.62 6.71
N VAL A 190 -6.68 12.28 6.49
CA VAL A 190 -8.01 11.75 6.74
C VAL A 190 -8.73 11.56 5.41
N ILE A 191 -9.32 10.38 5.21
CA ILE A 191 -10.22 10.14 4.10
C ILE A 191 -11.61 10.65 4.50
N LEU A 192 -12.26 11.42 3.64
CA LEU A 192 -13.58 11.98 3.85
C LEU A 192 -14.53 11.38 2.80
N PRO A 193 -15.09 10.18 3.05
CA PRO A 193 -16.02 9.57 2.12
C PRO A 193 -17.32 10.37 2.10
N LYS A 194 -17.92 10.52 0.92
CA LYS A 194 -19.28 11.06 0.81
C LYS A 194 -20.27 10.12 1.50
N LYS A 195 -21.48 10.64 1.72
CA LYS A 195 -22.62 9.81 2.13
C LYS A 195 -22.81 8.65 1.14
N ASP A 196 -22.88 7.44 1.68
CA ASP A 196 -23.03 6.19 0.92
C ASP A 196 -21.82 5.84 0.01
N SER A 197 -20.62 6.33 0.33
CA SER A 197 -19.39 5.87 -0.34
C SER A 197 -19.23 4.34 -0.14
N PRO A 198 -18.86 3.58 -1.19
CA PRO A 198 -18.61 2.14 -1.10
C PRO A 198 -17.25 1.80 -0.44
N ALA A 199 -16.49 2.82 0.02
CA ALA A 199 -15.21 2.63 0.66
C ALA A 199 -15.33 1.71 1.89
N LYS A 200 -14.47 0.68 1.95
CA LYS A 200 -14.32 -0.16 3.14
C LYS A 200 -13.40 0.56 4.11
N VAL A 201 -13.87 0.78 5.34
CA VAL A 201 -13.09 1.46 6.38
C VAL A 201 -12.36 0.43 7.23
N LEU A 202 -11.03 0.56 7.30
CA LEU A 202 -10.17 -0.31 8.11
C LEU A 202 -9.85 0.37 9.43
N GLY A 203 -9.46 1.65 9.39
CA GLY A 203 -9.05 2.41 10.54
C GLY A 203 -9.86 3.68 10.71
N ARG A 204 -10.18 4.01 11.95
CA ARG A 204 -10.71 5.33 12.33
C ARG A 204 -9.84 5.96 13.40
N TYR A 205 -9.60 7.26 13.35
CA TYR A 205 -8.97 7.99 14.44
C TYR A 205 -9.89 7.92 15.67
N SER A 206 -9.40 7.41 16.79
CA SER A 206 -10.24 7.06 17.94
C SER A 206 -10.91 8.28 18.59
N SER A 207 -10.38 9.49 18.41
CA SER A 207 -10.86 10.70 19.09
C SER A 207 -12.07 11.35 18.42
N ASN A 208 -12.21 11.21 17.09
CA ASN A 208 -13.25 11.87 16.30
C ASN A 208 -13.94 10.97 15.27
N ASP A 209 -13.60 9.67 15.23
CA ASP A 209 -14.19 8.68 14.32
C ASP A 209 -13.91 8.93 12.82
N ASN A 210 -13.04 9.87 12.50
CA ASN A 210 -12.59 10.16 11.14
C ASN A 210 -11.88 8.96 10.51
N VAL A 211 -11.98 8.79 9.19
CA VAL A 211 -11.41 7.62 8.50
C VAL A 211 -9.90 7.78 8.33
N ALA A 212 -9.15 7.00 9.10
CA ALA A 212 -7.69 6.96 9.07
C ALA A 212 -7.16 6.02 7.98
N ALA A 213 -7.90 4.95 7.66
CA ALA A 213 -7.51 4.02 6.60
C ALA A 213 -8.72 3.41 5.89
N SER A 214 -8.62 3.27 4.56
CA SER A 214 -9.72 2.76 3.73
C SER A 214 -9.24 2.00 2.50
N LEU A 215 -10.12 1.17 1.95
CA LEU A 215 -10.01 0.59 0.61
C LEU A 215 -11.20 1.04 -0.24
N SER A 216 -10.93 1.60 -1.41
CA SER A 216 -11.96 2.06 -2.35
C SER A 216 -11.70 1.49 -3.73
N GLN A 217 -12.77 1.10 -4.42
CA GLN A 217 -12.67 0.69 -5.82
C GLN A 217 -12.58 1.92 -6.73
N TYR A 218 -11.73 1.85 -7.76
CA TYR A 218 -11.60 2.88 -8.79
C TYR A 218 -11.36 2.24 -10.15
N GLY A 219 -12.30 2.42 -11.08
CA GLY A 219 -12.34 1.62 -12.31
C GLY A 219 -12.40 0.13 -11.97
N ASP A 220 -11.57 -0.67 -12.62
CA ASP A 220 -11.43 -2.10 -12.34
C ASP A 220 -10.43 -2.38 -11.20
N GLY A 221 -9.71 -1.36 -10.73
CA GLY A 221 -8.67 -1.46 -9.70
C GLY A 221 -9.11 -1.04 -8.31
N TRP A 222 -8.12 -0.94 -7.41
CA TRP A 222 -8.34 -0.65 -5.99
C TRP A 222 -7.32 0.34 -5.45
N VAL A 223 -7.77 1.13 -4.49
CA VAL A 223 -7.00 2.20 -3.86
C VAL A 223 -7.07 1.99 -2.36
N GLY A 224 -5.93 1.64 -1.75
CA GLY A 224 -5.78 1.49 -0.31
C GLY A 224 -4.96 2.63 0.27
N LEU A 225 -5.54 3.35 1.23
CA LEU A 225 -4.94 4.55 1.80
C LEU A 225 -4.87 4.44 3.32
N THR A 226 -3.78 4.90 3.91
CA THR A 226 -3.62 5.09 5.35
C THR A 226 -2.97 6.44 5.63
N GLY A 227 -3.58 7.21 6.53
CA GLY A 227 -3.04 8.45 7.06
C GLY A 227 -1.86 8.24 8.01
N PRO A 228 -1.99 7.41 9.07
CA PRO A 228 -0.86 7.10 9.95
C PRO A 228 0.14 6.15 9.27
N HIS A 229 1.27 5.92 9.95
CA HIS A 229 2.41 5.15 9.43
C HIS A 229 2.52 3.75 10.07
N PRO A 230 1.78 2.74 9.58
CA PRO A 230 1.91 1.38 10.08
C PRO A 230 3.22 0.69 9.65
N GLU A 231 3.98 1.30 8.75
CA GLU A 231 5.33 0.90 8.33
C GLU A 231 6.44 1.38 9.30
N ALA A 232 6.12 2.29 10.22
CA ALA A 232 7.10 2.89 11.13
C ALA A 232 7.80 1.83 12.00
N THR A 233 9.13 1.81 11.92
CA THR A 233 9.96 0.89 12.70
C THR A 233 10.39 1.53 14.02
N LYS A 234 11.04 0.75 14.89
CA LYS A 234 11.61 1.26 16.15
C LYS A 234 12.59 2.42 15.95
N ASP A 235 13.22 2.53 14.79
CA ASP A 235 14.19 3.59 14.52
C ASP A 235 13.50 4.96 14.43
N TRP A 236 12.28 5.04 13.86
CA TRP A 236 11.49 6.27 13.87
C TRP A 236 11.04 6.69 15.28
N TYR A 237 10.80 5.72 16.18
CA TYR A 237 10.48 6.01 17.58
C TYR A 237 11.70 6.45 18.41
N ASN A 238 12.92 6.15 17.94
CA ASN A 238 14.18 6.41 18.63
C ASN A 238 15.14 7.22 17.74
N ASP A 239 14.59 8.12 16.92
CA ASP A 239 15.39 9.01 16.07
C ASP A 239 16.40 9.78 16.94
N PRO A 240 17.71 9.68 16.68
CA PRO A 240 18.73 10.37 17.47
C PRO A 240 18.63 11.90 17.44
N ASP A 241 17.97 12.46 16.42
CA ASP A 241 17.83 13.91 16.25
C ASP A 241 16.57 14.46 16.97
N HIS A 242 15.71 13.60 17.51
CA HIS A 242 14.46 13.96 18.16
C HIS A 242 14.30 13.33 19.56
N ALA A 243 13.32 13.79 20.32
CA ALA A 243 12.98 13.17 21.60
C ALA A 243 12.35 11.79 21.37
N PRO A 244 12.75 10.72 22.10
CA PRO A 244 12.18 9.40 21.90
C PRO A 244 10.66 9.38 22.12
N ILE A 245 9.94 8.75 21.20
CA ILE A 245 8.49 8.59 21.25
C ILE A 245 8.17 7.24 21.88
N HIS A 246 7.50 7.24 23.03
CA HIS A 246 7.13 6.01 23.72
C HIS A 246 5.76 5.50 23.29
N ASN A 247 5.72 4.42 22.51
CA ASN A 247 4.48 3.67 22.25
C ASN A 247 4.18 2.72 23.43
N PRO A 248 3.10 2.94 24.20
CA PRO A 248 2.81 2.13 25.40
C PRO A 248 2.40 0.68 25.08
N GLN A 249 2.07 0.38 23.82
CA GLN A 249 1.80 -0.98 23.37
C GLN A 249 3.04 -1.66 22.78
N GLY A 250 4.14 -0.93 22.57
CA GLY A 250 5.28 -1.36 21.77
C GLY A 250 5.06 -1.18 20.27
N VAL A 251 6.12 -1.34 19.48
CA VAL A 251 6.09 -1.21 18.02
C VAL A 251 5.73 -2.55 17.40
N HIS A 252 4.61 -2.60 16.68
CA HIS A 252 4.07 -3.79 16.01
C HIS A 252 3.62 -3.47 14.58
N PHE A 253 3.68 -4.48 13.71
CA PHE A 253 3.30 -4.36 12.29
C PHE A 253 1.96 -5.01 11.97
N ASP A 254 1.18 -5.45 12.96
CA ASP A 254 -0.07 -6.17 12.75
C ASP A 254 -1.12 -5.33 12.00
N ILE A 255 -1.23 -4.04 12.31
CA ILE A 255 -2.07 -3.09 11.54
C ILE A 255 -1.56 -2.95 10.10
N GLY A 256 -0.24 -2.80 9.90
CA GLY A 256 0.35 -2.65 8.57
C GLY A 256 0.21 -3.89 7.71
N TYR A 257 0.42 -5.07 8.30
CA TYR A 257 0.18 -6.34 7.65
C TYR A 257 -1.29 -6.50 7.31
N ASP A 258 -2.21 -6.18 8.22
CA ASP A 258 -3.63 -6.27 7.89
C ASP A 258 -4.02 -5.32 6.74
N PHE A 259 -3.51 -4.09 6.73
CA PHE A 259 -3.73 -3.15 5.63
C PHE A 259 -3.25 -3.70 4.28
N VAL A 260 -2.03 -4.24 4.23
CA VAL A 260 -1.45 -4.86 3.02
C VAL A 260 -2.26 -6.10 2.61
N GLU A 261 -2.54 -7.01 3.53
CA GLU A 261 -3.26 -8.24 3.22
C GLU A 261 -4.72 -8.00 2.85
N ALA A 262 -5.34 -6.94 3.38
CA ALA A 262 -6.69 -6.53 3.01
C ALA A 262 -6.76 -6.10 1.55
N ILE A 263 -5.78 -5.35 1.04
CA ILE A 263 -5.73 -4.97 -0.37
C ILE A 263 -5.24 -6.11 -1.27
N VAL A 264 -4.43 -7.05 -0.77
CA VAL A 264 -4.10 -8.28 -1.50
C VAL A 264 -5.35 -9.13 -1.72
N GLY A 265 -6.14 -9.35 -0.66
CA GLY A 265 -7.34 -10.19 -0.70
C GLY A 265 -8.56 -9.52 -1.34
N ILE A 266 -8.50 -8.22 -1.67
CA ILE A 266 -9.64 -7.49 -2.23
C ILE A 266 -9.88 -7.90 -3.69
N GLY A 267 -11.14 -8.16 -4.02
CA GLY A 267 -11.53 -8.65 -5.36
C GLY A 267 -11.27 -10.14 -5.59
N GLY A 268 -10.62 -10.85 -4.66
CA GLY A 268 -10.68 -12.30 -4.58
C GLY A 268 -12.09 -12.69 -4.16
N GLY A 269 -12.81 -13.38 -5.05
CA GLY A 269 -14.19 -13.78 -4.82
C GLY A 269 -14.38 -14.41 -3.45
N VAL A 270 -15.34 -13.88 -2.71
CA VAL A 270 -15.97 -14.60 -1.62
C VAL A 270 -16.70 -15.77 -2.28
N GLU A 271 -16.07 -16.94 -2.31
CA GLU A 271 -16.86 -18.15 -2.11
C GLU A 271 -17.36 -18.05 -0.67
N ASP A 272 -18.62 -17.63 -0.54
CA ASP A 272 -19.41 -17.90 0.64
C ASP A 272 -19.47 -19.43 0.75
N CYS A 273 -18.54 -20.01 1.49
CA CYS A 273 -18.75 -21.33 2.05
C CYS A 273 -19.76 -21.16 3.17
N ASP A 274 -21.04 -21.07 2.79
CA ASP A 274 -22.13 -21.52 3.64
C ASP A 274 -21.85 -22.97 4.04
N ASN A 275 -21.73 -23.20 5.34
CA ASN A 275 -22.13 -24.42 6.04
C ASN A 275 -22.36 -24.09 7.52
#